data_AF-A0A0R1XIH3-F1
#
_entry.id   AF-A0A0R1XIH3-F1
#
_cell.length_a   1.000
_cell.length_b   1.000
_cell.length_c   1.000
_cell.angle_alpha   90.00
_cell.angle_beta   90.00
_cell.angle_gamma   90.00
#
_symmetry.space_group_name_H-M   'P 1'
#
loop_
_entity.id
_entity.type
_entity.pdbx_description
1 polymer ?
#
loop_
_entity_poly.entity_id
_entity_poly.type
_entity_poly.pdbx_seq_one_letter_code
_entity_poly.pdbx_strand_id
1 'polypeptide(L)'
;MNKVFMTGYYQGVVEVAPASLSAAKVEELAVAMTVQHLRHAGVAITTIHDFLVDDIGADQRVVNRFINLTADELESAQAKILAIAFN
;
A
#
# COMPACT_ATOMS: atom_id res chain seq x y z
N MET A 1 2.60 3.47 -16.08
CA MET A 1 2.35 4.50 -15.05
C MET A 1 3.63 5.32 -14.87
N ASN A 2 3.58 6.63 -14.64
CA ASN A 2 4.80 7.41 -14.35
C ASN A 2 5.11 7.40 -12.83
N LYS A 3 6.38 7.59 -12.47
CA LYS A 3 6.85 7.53 -11.07
C LYS A 3 6.20 8.58 -10.17
N VAL A 4 6.02 9.81 -10.69
CA VAL A 4 5.39 10.91 -9.94
C VAL A 4 3.99 10.55 -9.47
N PHE A 5 3.18 9.93 -10.34
CA PHE A 5 1.84 9.47 -10.00
C PHE A 5 1.87 8.35 -8.96
N MET A 6 2.76 7.37 -9.12
CA MET A 6 2.89 6.25 -8.18
C MET A 6 3.28 6.74 -6.78
N THR A 7 4.26 7.64 -6.69
CA THR A 7 4.65 8.29 -5.44
C THR A 7 3.51 9.11 -4.85
N GLY A 8 2.82 9.90 -5.68
CA GLY A 8 1.67 10.71 -5.25
C GLY A 8 0.53 9.85 -4.70
N TYR A 9 0.26 8.69 -5.28
CA TYR A 9 -0.74 7.76 -4.76
C TYR A 9 -0.35 7.23 -3.38
N TYR A 10 0.89 6.73 -3.22
CA TYR A 10 1.37 6.22 -1.94
C TYR A 10 1.32 7.30 -0.84
N GLN A 11 1.86 8.50 -1.13
CA GLN A 11 1.85 9.62 -0.19
C GLN A 11 0.43 10.09 0.12
N GLY A 12 -0.46 10.12 -0.87
CA GLY A 12 -1.87 10.42 -0.66
C GLY A 12 -2.51 9.49 0.37
N VAL A 13 -2.23 8.19 0.33
CA VAL A 13 -2.75 7.24 1.34
C VAL A 13 -2.15 7.54 2.73
N VAL A 14 -0.86 7.85 2.81
CA VAL A 14 -0.21 8.21 4.08
C VAL A 14 -0.83 9.47 4.70
N GLU A 15 -1.07 10.51 3.89
CA GLU A 15 -1.58 11.80 4.34
C GLU A 15 -3.06 11.74 4.78
N VAL A 16 -3.86 10.88 4.16
CA VAL A 16 -5.29 10.74 4.48
C VAL A 16 -5.60 9.58 5.43
N ALA A 17 -4.59 8.83 5.86
CA ALA A 17 -4.78 7.76 6.82
C ALA A 17 -5.35 8.31 8.14
N PRO A 18 -6.28 7.60 8.80
CA PRO A 18 -6.82 8.06 10.08
C PRO A 18 -5.71 8.31 11.12
N ALA A 19 -5.78 9.45 11.80
CA ALA A 19 -4.77 9.88 12.77
C ALA A 19 -4.63 8.93 13.99
N SER A 20 -5.63 8.07 14.23
CA SER A 20 -5.60 7.04 15.28
C SER A 20 -4.75 5.82 14.92
N LEU A 21 -4.38 5.65 13.64
CA LEU A 21 -3.48 4.59 13.23
C LEU A 21 -2.04 4.90 13.62
N SER A 22 -1.31 3.87 14.08
CA SER A 22 0.14 3.97 14.27
C SER A 22 0.85 4.06 12.91
N ALA A 23 2.07 4.62 12.90
CA ALA A 23 2.88 4.72 11.68
C ALA A 23 3.05 3.37 10.95
N ALA A 24 3.24 2.28 11.70
CA ALA A 24 3.32 0.93 11.13
C ALA A 24 2.02 0.50 10.44
N LYS A 25 0.85 0.88 10.97
CA LYS A 25 -0.45 0.59 10.33
C LYS A 25 -0.73 1.49 9.15
N VAL A 26 -0.26 2.73 9.17
CA VAL A 26 -0.28 3.62 8.01
C VAL A 26 0.56 3.03 6.86
N GLU A 27 1.75 2.52 7.14
CA GLU A 27 2.59 1.86 6.14
C GLU A 27 1.93 0.59 5.57
N GLU A 28 1.40 -0.29 6.44
CA GLU A 28 0.66 -1.47 5.97
C GLU A 28 -0.52 -1.08 5.05
N LEU A 29 -1.26 -0.03 5.40
CA LEU A 29 -2.39 0.47 4.61
C LEU A 29 -1.91 1.04 3.26
N ALA A 30 -0.89 1.91 3.28
CA ALA A 30 -0.33 2.54 2.09
C ALA A 30 0.22 1.51 1.10
N VAL A 31 0.96 0.50 1.59
CA VAL A 31 1.46 -0.61 0.77
C VAL A 31 0.30 -1.41 0.18
N ALA A 32 -0.68 -1.84 0.99
CA ALA A 32 -1.80 -2.66 0.51
C ALA A 32 -2.64 -1.94 -0.56
N MET A 33 -2.99 -0.67 -0.32
CA MET A 33 -3.76 0.14 -1.27
C MET A 33 -2.97 0.42 -2.55
N THR A 34 -1.67 0.67 -2.44
CA THR A 34 -0.81 0.96 -3.61
C THR A 34 -0.63 -0.29 -4.47
N VAL A 35 -0.40 -1.45 -3.86
CA VAL A 35 -0.35 -2.74 -4.59
C VAL A 35 -1.65 -2.96 -5.35
N GLN A 36 -2.80 -2.82 -4.68
CA GLN A 36 -4.10 -3.05 -5.31
C GLN A 36 -4.33 -2.10 -6.49
N HIS A 37 -4.11 -0.80 -6.28
CA HIS A 37 -4.32 0.23 -7.31
C HIS A 37 -3.43 0.00 -8.54
N LEU A 38 -2.12 -0.21 -8.33
CA LEU A 38 -1.18 -0.38 -9.43
C LEU A 38 -1.42 -1.69 -10.20
N ARG A 39 -1.83 -2.76 -9.51
CA ARG A 39 -2.26 -4.00 -10.19
C ARG A 39 -3.50 -3.80 -11.03
N HIS A 40 -4.51 -3.08 -10.52
CA HIS A 40 -5.69 -2.72 -11.31
C HIS A 40 -5.33 -1.85 -12.54
N ALA A 41 -4.32 -1.01 -12.42
CA ALA A 41 -3.79 -0.22 -13.53
C ALA A 41 -2.86 -1.01 -14.49
N GLY A 42 -2.72 -2.32 -14.31
CA GLY A 42 -1.92 -3.19 -15.19
C GLY A 42 -0.41 -3.05 -15.02
N VAL A 43 0.07 -2.48 -13.90
CA VAL A 43 1.51 -2.39 -13.61
C VAL A 43 2.05 -3.76 -13.22
N ALA A 44 3.21 -4.14 -13.77
CA ALA A 44 3.85 -5.41 -13.48
C ALA A 44 4.25 -5.52 -12.00
N ILE A 45 4.10 -6.70 -11.41
CA ILE A 45 4.41 -6.95 -9.99
C ILE A 45 5.85 -6.57 -9.63
N THR A 46 6.82 -6.87 -10.51
CA THR A 46 8.23 -6.48 -10.30
C THR A 46 8.38 -4.97 -10.23
N THR A 47 7.75 -4.23 -11.13
CA THR A 47 7.74 -2.75 -11.11
C THR A 47 7.10 -2.19 -9.85
N ILE A 48 6.03 -2.82 -9.33
CA ILE A 48 5.39 -2.41 -8.08
C ILE A 48 6.33 -2.67 -6.89
N HIS A 49 6.96 -3.85 -6.85
CA HIS A 49 7.91 -4.21 -5.81
C HIS A 49 9.10 -3.25 -5.77
N ASP A 50 9.79 -3.05 -6.90
CA ASP A 50 10.96 -2.19 -7.00
C ASP A 50 10.61 -0.74 -6.64
N PHE A 51 9.45 -0.26 -7.06
CA PHE A 51 8.95 1.04 -6.63
C PHE A 51 8.75 1.12 -5.11
N LEU A 52 8.07 0.16 -4.49
CA LEU A 52 7.79 0.21 -3.05
C LEU A 52 9.05 0.06 -2.21
N VAL A 53 9.98 -0.81 -2.60
CA VAL A 53 11.19 -1.12 -1.83
C VAL A 53 12.30 -0.11 -2.11
N ASP A 54 12.61 0.15 -3.39
CA ASP A 54 13.80 0.93 -3.76
C ASP A 54 13.50 2.44 -3.86
N ASP A 55 12.32 2.82 -4.36
CA ASP A 55 11.98 4.23 -4.54
C ASP A 55 11.31 4.85 -3.32
N ILE A 56 10.37 4.13 -2.69
CA ILE A 56 9.64 4.60 -1.51
C ILE A 56 10.40 4.29 -0.22
N GLY A 57 11.17 3.19 -0.20
CA GLY A 57 11.86 2.73 1.01
C GLY A 57 10.90 2.10 2.04
N ALA A 58 9.78 1.53 1.58
CA ALA A 58 8.86 0.81 2.46
C ALA A 58 9.53 -0.48 2.98
N ASP A 59 9.13 -0.94 4.18
CA ASP A 59 9.67 -2.18 4.75
C ASP A 59 9.39 -3.36 3.80
N GLN A 60 10.47 -4.00 3.33
CA GLN A 60 10.39 -5.13 2.39
C GLN A 60 9.53 -6.29 2.93
N ARG A 61 9.49 -6.53 4.24
CA ARG A 61 8.64 -7.55 4.85
C ARG A 61 7.17 -7.20 4.69
N VAL A 62 6.82 -5.92 4.80
CA VAL A 62 5.46 -5.41 4.59
C VAL A 62 5.09 -5.55 3.11
N VAL A 63 5.97 -5.14 2.20
CA VAL A 63 5.76 -5.28 0.74
C VAL A 63 5.53 -6.75 0.38
N ASN A 64 6.42 -7.65 0.79
CA ASN A 64 6.33 -9.08 0.48
C ASN A 64 5.05 -9.74 1.02
N ARG A 65 4.53 -9.25 2.15
CA ARG A 65 3.28 -9.74 2.73
C ARG A 65 2.06 -9.41 1.87
N PHE A 66 2.04 -8.25 1.20
CA PHE A 66 0.88 -7.78 0.44
C PHE A 66 0.98 -8.02 -1.07
N ILE A 67 2.18 -7.99 -1.64
CA ILE A 67 2.40 -7.98 -3.10
C ILE A 67 1.77 -9.18 -3.82
N ASN A 68 1.71 -10.34 -3.15
CA ASN A 68 1.19 -11.60 -3.71
C ASN A 68 -0.27 -11.90 -3.34
N LEU A 69 -0.92 -11.06 -2.53
CA LEU A 69 -2.33 -11.26 -2.16
C LEU A 69 -3.26 -11.02 -3.35
N THR A 70 -4.40 -11.68 -3.38
CA THR A 70 -5.49 -11.41 -4.32
C THR A 70 -6.13 -10.03 -4.05
N ALA A 71 -6.96 -9.55 -4.99
CA ALA A 71 -7.68 -8.29 -4.81
C ALA A 71 -8.57 -8.33 -3.54
N ASP A 72 -9.30 -9.43 -3.34
CA ASP A 72 -10.19 -9.62 -2.18
C ASP A 72 -9.42 -9.67 -0.86
N GLU A 73 -8.24 -10.30 -0.86
CA GLU A 73 -7.36 -10.37 0.30
C GLU A 73 -6.76 -9.01 0.64
N LEU A 74 -6.38 -8.21 -0.37
CA LEU A 74 -5.91 -6.83 -0.20
C LEU A 74 -7.01 -5.93 0.38
N GLU A 75 -8.21 -6.00 -0.18
CA GLU A 75 -9.36 -5.24 0.31
C GLU A 75 -9.72 -5.63 1.75
N SER A 76 -9.75 -6.93 2.03
CA SER A 76 -9.96 -7.45 3.39
C SER A 76 -8.90 -6.98 4.38
N ALA A 77 -7.63 -6.90 3.95
CA ALA A 77 -6.55 -6.40 4.80
C ALA A 77 -6.71 -4.90 5.09
N GLN A 78 -7.05 -4.10 4.08
CA GLN A 78 -7.29 -2.66 4.24
C GLN A 78 -8.45 -2.41 5.19
N ALA A 79 -9.57 -3.12 5.02
CA ALA A 79 -10.73 -3.01 5.91
C ALA A 79 -10.37 -3.35 7.36
N LYS A 80 -9.58 -4.40 7.59
CA LYS A 80 -9.10 -4.77 8.94
C LYS A 80 -8.22 -3.68 9.55
N ILE A 81 -7.33 -3.07 8.77
CA ILE A 81 -6.46 -2.00 9.26
C ILE A 81 -7.31 -0.76 9.59
N LEU A 82 -8.21 -0.36 8.71
CA LEU A 82 -9.10 0.78 8.93
C LEU A 82 -10.03 0.57 10.13
N ALA A 83 -10.52 -0.65 10.35
CA ALA A 83 -11.35 -0.95 11.52
C ALA A 83 -10.63 -0.70 12.86
N ILE A 84 -9.30 -0.82 12.91
CA ILE A 84 -8.51 -0.45 14.11
C ILE A 84 -8.66 1.04 14.43
N ALA A 85 -8.82 1.88 13.42
CA ALA A 85 -8.89 3.33 13.59
C ALA A 85 -10.20 3.82 14.22
N PHE A 86 -11.25 3.00 14.17
CA PHE A 86 -12.62 3.35 14.57
C PHE A 86 -13.16 2.50 15.72
N ASN A 87 -12.33 1.64 16.31
CA ASN A 87 -12.61 0.88 17.53
C ASN A 87 -11.97 1.56 18.75
#